data_AF-A0A926GVS5-F1
#
_entry.id   AF-A0A926GVS5-F1
#
_cell.length_a   1.000
_cell.length_b   1.000
_cell.length_c   1.000
_cell.angle_alpha   90.00
_cell.angle_beta   90.00
_cell.angle_gamma   90.00
#
_symmetry.space_group_name_H-M   'P 1'
#
loop_
_entity.id
_entity.type
_entity.pdbx_description
1 polymer ?
#
loop_
_entity_poly.entity_id
_entity_poly.type
_entity_poly.pdbx_seq_one_letter_code
_entity_poly.pdbx_strand_id
1 'polypeptide(L)'
;MLPKNVQEKIEEAIMLVRRTPGYSGIAQELAQLLADGNICYHAGLEDRAHAGLLGTITLGAEPFAPEGTVLGLAETLVHERFHLHQNPLLKTASFWTGIVTRADPMIAYERPAYQAAAQFLEVYRAAHPAGADEADAELVAVRDTFESSYGEALS
;
A
#
# COMPACT_ATOMS: atom_id res chain seq x y z
N MET A 1 3.74 -18.74 9.61
CA MET A 1 2.61 -19.32 8.83
C MET A 1 1.42 -18.41 9.06
N LEU A 2 0.82 -17.87 7.99
CA LEU A 2 -0.29 -16.93 8.08
C LEU A 2 -1.54 -17.65 8.62
N PRO A 3 -2.39 -16.98 9.43
CA PRO A 3 -3.73 -17.46 9.69
C PRO A 3 -4.49 -17.68 8.38
N LYS A 4 -5.31 -18.73 8.29
CA LYS A 4 -6.00 -19.11 7.04
C LYS A 4 -6.85 -17.96 6.46
N ASN A 5 -7.64 -17.31 7.30
CA ASN A 5 -8.48 -16.17 6.92
C ASN A 5 -7.66 -14.97 6.43
N VAL A 6 -6.47 -14.75 7.01
CA VAL A 6 -5.54 -13.70 6.58
C VAL A 6 -5.00 -14.04 5.19
N GLN A 7 -4.55 -15.28 4.98
CA GLN A 7 -4.06 -15.72 3.69
C GLN A 7 -5.12 -15.60 2.58
N GLU A 8 -6.34 -16.08 2.83
CA GLU A 8 -7.45 -16.02 1.87
C GLU A 8 -7.73 -14.56 1.44
N LYS A 9 -7.78 -13.62 2.39
CA LYS A 9 -8.02 -12.20 2.09
C LYS A 9 -6.87 -11.58 1.29
N ILE A 10 -5.61 -11.95 1.56
CA ILE A 10 -4.45 -11.49 0.78
C ILE A 10 -4.52 -12.04 -0.65
N GLU A 11 -4.86 -13.31 -0.83
CA GLU A 11 -5.01 -13.93 -2.15
C GLU A 11 -6.12 -13.25 -2.96
N GLU A 12 -7.25 -12.91 -2.32
CA GLU A 12 -8.33 -12.12 -2.93
C GLU A 12 -7.86 -10.73 -3.36
N ALA A 13 -7.12 -10.03 -2.50
CA ALA A 13 -6.57 -8.71 -2.80
C ALA A 13 -5.59 -8.77 -3.99
N ILE A 14 -4.69 -9.75 -4.03
CA ILE A 14 -3.77 -9.96 -5.16
C ILE A 14 -4.54 -10.26 -6.46
N MET A 15 -5.62 -11.04 -6.37
CA MET A 15 -6.48 -11.31 -7.51
C MET A 15 -7.22 -10.05 -8.01
N LEU A 16 -7.59 -9.15 -7.11
CA LEU A 16 -8.13 -7.83 -7.45
C LEU A 16 -7.08 -6.98 -8.18
N VAL A 17 -5.84 -6.91 -7.66
CA VAL A 17 -4.73 -6.23 -8.34
C VAL A 17 -4.53 -6.81 -9.75
N ARG A 18 -4.54 -8.13 -9.90
CA ARG A 18 -4.39 -8.81 -11.20
C ARG A 18 -5.47 -8.43 -12.21
N ARG A 19 -6.71 -8.23 -11.76
CA ARG A 19 -7.85 -7.86 -12.62
C ARG A 19 -7.85 -6.38 -13.00
N THR A 20 -7.05 -5.57 -12.34
CA THR A 20 -6.93 -4.14 -12.62
C THR A 20 -6.03 -3.91 -13.84
N PRO A 21 -6.50 -3.19 -14.88
CA PRO A 21 -5.72 -2.97 -16.11
C PRO A 21 -4.33 -2.38 -15.83
N GLY A 22 -3.27 -2.97 -16.39
CA GLY A 22 -1.89 -2.51 -16.19
C GLY A 22 -1.18 -3.02 -14.93
N TYR A 23 -1.87 -3.72 -14.03
CA TYR A 23 -1.32 -4.19 -12.75
C TYR A 23 -0.99 -5.70 -12.71
N SER A 24 -1.08 -6.40 -13.85
CA SER A 24 -0.82 -7.85 -13.90
C SER A 24 0.59 -8.24 -13.46
N GLY A 25 1.60 -7.44 -13.80
CA GLY A 25 2.99 -7.65 -13.36
C GLY A 25 3.16 -7.46 -11.85
N ILE A 26 2.56 -6.41 -11.29
CA ILE A 26 2.58 -6.15 -9.83
C ILE A 26 1.89 -7.30 -9.08
N ALA A 27 0.73 -7.77 -9.58
CA ALA A 27 0.05 -8.90 -8.97
C ALA A 27 0.86 -10.20 -9.03
N GLN A 28 1.61 -10.43 -10.11
CA GLN A 28 2.50 -11.58 -10.21
C GLN A 28 3.62 -11.52 -9.17
N GLU A 29 4.24 -10.35 -8.99
CA GLU A 29 5.26 -10.15 -7.96
C GLU A 29 4.69 -10.35 -6.54
N LEU A 30 3.53 -9.77 -6.24
CA LEU A 30 2.87 -9.95 -4.94
C LEU A 30 2.53 -11.43 -4.67
N ALA A 31 2.05 -12.16 -5.69
CA ALA A 31 1.79 -13.60 -5.58
C ALA A 31 3.08 -14.39 -5.29
N GLN A 32 4.19 -14.00 -5.92
CA GLN A 32 5.49 -14.61 -5.67
C GLN A 32 5.99 -14.32 -4.25
N LEU A 33 5.87 -13.07 -3.78
CA LEU A 33 6.21 -12.69 -2.41
C LEU A 33 5.37 -13.48 -1.39
N LEU A 34 4.08 -13.69 -1.64
CA LEU A 34 3.23 -14.51 -0.79
C LEU A 34 3.70 -15.96 -0.77
N ALA A 35 3.97 -16.55 -1.94
CA ALA A 35 4.42 -17.94 -2.07
C ALA A 35 5.79 -18.19 -1.40
N ASP A 36 6.69 -17.20 -1.46
CA ASP A 36 8.00 -17.24 -0.82
C ASP A 36 7.96 -16.97 0.69
N GLY A 37 6.78 -16.62 1.24
CA GLY A 37 6.61 -16.29 2.65
C GLY A 37 7.13 -14.90 3.04
N ASN A 38 7.31 -14.01 2.06
CA ASN A 38 7.75 -12.63 2.25
C ASN A 38 6.59 -11.65 2.49
N ILE A 39 5.34 -12.11 2.44
CA ILE A 39 4.19 -11.38 2.99
C ILE A 39 3.86 -11.97 4.36
N CYS A 40 4.07 -11.16 5.39
CA CYS A 40 3.94 -11.50 6.79
C CYS A 40 2.72 -10.81 7.41
N TYR A 41 2.23 -11.36 8.51
CA TYR A 41 1.17 -10.76 9.32
C TYR A 41 1.65 -10.62 10.77
N HIS A 42 1.46 -9.44 11.34
CA HIS A 42 1.79 -9.15 12.73
C HIS A 42 0.66 -8.36 13.40
N ALA A 43 -0.13 -9.04 14.25
CA ALA A 43 -1.32 -8.45 14.86
C ALA A 43 -1.05 -7.24 15.76
N GLY A 44 0.16 -7.14 16.36
CA GLY A 44 0.57 -6.01 17.19
C GLY A 44 1.31 -4.91 16.45
N LEU A 45 1.30 -4.92 15.11
CA LEU A 45 1.87 -3.83 14.32
C LEU A 45 0.89 -2.65 14.39
N GLU A 46 1.38 -1.48 14.81
CA GLU A 46 0.57 -0.26 14.89
C GLU A 46 0.22 0.26 13.49
N ASP A 47 1.18 0.16 12.56
CA ASP A 47 0.98 0.53 11.17
C ASP A 47 0.09 -0.47 10.42
N ARG A 48 -0.63 0.04 9.41
CA ARG A 48 -1.44 -0.76 8.50
C ARG A 48 -0.60 -1.81 7.77
N ALA A 49 0.57 -1.41 7.30
CA ALA A 49 1.61 -2.28 6.77
C ALA A 49 2.97 -1.56 6.77
N HIS A 50 4.04 -2.30 6.53
CA HIS A 50 5.31 -1.71 6.15
C HIS A 50 6.17 -2.67 5.32
N ALA A 51 6.94 -2.10 4.40
CA ALA A 51 7.97 -2.77 3.63
C ALA A 51 9.29 -2.81 4.42
N GLY A 52 9.86 -4.01 4.56
CA GLY A 52 11.13 -4.27 5.21
C GLY A 52 12.30 -4.26 4.23
N LEU A 53 13.49 -3.92 4.73
CA LEU A 53 14.74 -3.89 3.95
C LEU A 53 15.12 -5.23 3.30
N LEU A 54 14.56 -6.34 3.79
CA LEU A 54 14.84 -7.70 3.31
C LEU A 54 13.86 -8.17 2.23
N GLY A 55 13.08 -7.27 1.63
CA GLY A 55 12.13 -7.67 0.57
C GLY A 55 10.79 -8.16 1.10
N THR A 56 10.45 -7.87 2.35
CA THR A 56 9.25 -8.39 3.03
C THR A 56 8.19 -7.31 3.17
N ILE A 57 6.92 -7.65 3.00
CA ILE A 57 5.78 -6.80 3.37
C ILE A 57 5.19 -7.37 4.66
N THR A 58 5.14 -6.57 5.73
CA THR A 58 4.48 -6.98 6.97
C THR A 58 3.17 -6.22 7.11
N LEU A 59 2.06 -6.96 7.17
CA LEU A 59 0.71 -6.41 7.31
C LEU A 59 0.30 -6.40 8.79
N GLY A 60 -0.31 -5.30 9.21
CA GLY A 60 -0.90 -5.14 10.54
C GLY A 60 -2.29 -5.75 10.62
N ALA A 61 -2.98 -5.51 11.74
CA ALA A 61 -4.33 -6.02 11.96
C ALA A 61 -5.42 -5.23 11.21
N GLU A 62 -5.20 -3.94 10.97
CA GLU A 62 -6.20 -3.01 10.42
C GLU A 62 -6.82 -3.47 9.08
N PRO A 63 -6.04 -3.95 8.07
CA PRO A 63 -6.63 -4.42 6.81
C PRO A 63 -7.54 -5.64 6.96
N PHE A 64 -7.46 -6.34 8.09
CA PHE A 64 -8.23 -7.54 8.40
C PHE A 64 -9.36 -7.29 9.42
N ALA A 65 -9.50 -6.05 9.91
CA ALA A 65 -10.60 -5.66 10.77
C ALA A 65 -11.95 -5.72 10.02
N PRO A 66 -13.11 -5.72 10.72
CA PRO A 66 -14.44 -5.79 10.10
C PRO A 66 -14.70 -4.72 9.04
N GLU A 67 -14.15 -3.54 9.24
CA GLU A 67 -14.19 -2.39 8.33
C GLU A 67 -13.17 -2.45 7.20
N GLY A 68 -12.14 -3.29 7.31
CA GLY A 68 -11.11 -3.43 6.29
C GLY A 68 -11.63 -4.12 5.03
N THR A 69 -11.41 -3.52 3.87
CA THR A 69 -11.90 -4.01 2.58
C THR A 69 -10.84 -4.81 1.81
N VAL A 70 -11.26 -5.60 0.81
CA VAL A 70 -10.31 -6.28 -0.10
C VAL A 70 -9.62 -5.26 -1.01
N LEU A 71 -10.33 -4.20 -1.43
CA LEU A 71 -9.75 -3.12 -2.22
C LEU A 71 -8.71 -2.34 -1.43
N GLY A 72 -9.01 -1.98 -0.18
CA GLY A 72 -8.07 -1.32 0.73
C GLY A 72 -6.82 -2.16 0.99
N LEU A 73 -6.96 -3.48 1.18
CA LEU A 73 -5.80 -4.36 1.29
C LEU A 73 -5.00 -4.42 -0.04
N ALA A 74 -5.66 -4.44 -1.19
CA ALA A 74 -5.00 -4.44 -2.49
C ALA A 74 -4.20 -3.15 -2.72
N GLU A 75 -4.78 -2.00 -2.37
CA GLU A 75 -4.14 -0.68 -2.35
C GLU A 75 -2.88 -0.70 -1.48
N THR A 76 -2.99 -1.21 -0.26
CA THR A 76 -1.87 -1.27 0.68
C THR A 76 -0.75 -2.16 0.16
N LEU A 77 -1.07 -3.30 -0.46
CA LEU A 77 -0.07 -4.15 -1.08
C LEU A 77 0.66 -3.46 -2.24
N VAL A 78 -0.06 -2.67 -3.05
CA VAL A 78 0.55 -1.87 -4.13
C VAL A 78 1.47 -0.80 -3.55
N HIS A 79 1.03 -0.11 -2.49
CA HIS A 79 1.82 0.87 -1.75
C HIS A 79 3.12 0.26 -1.23
N GLU A 80 3.04 -0.83 -0.46
CA GLU A 80 4.23 -1.44 0.14
C GLU A 80 5.16 -2.06 -0.89
N ARG A 81 4.61 -2.64 -1.97
CA ARG A 81 5.42 -3.12 -3.08
C ARG A 81 6.20 -1.97 -3.71
N PHE A 82 5.67 -0.74 -3.75
CA PHE A 82 6.42 0.40 -4.24
C PHE A 82 7.71 0.61 -3.42
N HIS A 83 7.60 0.60 -2.10
CA HIS A 83 8.76 0.75 -1.21
C HIS A 83 9.81 -0.34 -1.37
N LEU A 84 9.42 -1.58 -1.69
CA LEU A 84 10.38 -2.65 -1.97
C LEU A 84 11.28 -2.38 -3.18
N HIS A 85 10.78 -1.62 -4.16
CA HIS A 85 11.52 -1.25 -5.37
C HIS A 85 12.12 0.16 -5.31
N GLN A 86 11.76 0.93 -4.28
CA GLN A 86 12.32 2.24 -4.04
C GLN A 86 13.75 2.11 -3.53
N ASN A 87 14.64 3.00 -3.98
CA ASN A 87 16.00 3.02 -3.48
C ASN A 87 15.99 3.30 -1.96
N PRO A 88 16.52 2.40 -1.11
CA PRO A 88 16.43 2.54 0.35
C PRO A 88 17.16 3.78 0.88
N LEU A 89 18.14 4.31 0.13
CA LEU A 89 18.82 5.56 0.48
C LEU A 89 17.92 6.78 0.33
N LEU A 90 16.83 6.71 -0.45
CA LEU A 90 15.88 7.82 -0.58
C LEU A 90 15.18 8.11 0.74
N LYS A 91 14.92 7.11 1.59
CA LYS A 91 14.37 7.33 2.93
C LYS A 91 15.31 8.18 3.77
N THR A 92 16.61 7.85 3.74
CA THR A 92 17.65 8.60 4.45
C THR A 92 17.83 10.01 3.87
N ALA A 93 17.84 10.14 2.54
CA ALA A 93 17.98 11.42 1.87
C ALA A 93 16.77 12.34 2.14
N SER A 94 15.55 11.81 2.08
CA SER A 94 14.32 12.51 2.44
C SER A 94 14.42 13.03 3.86
N PHE A 95 14.81 12.16 4.80
CA PHE A 95 14.93 12.52 6.22
C PHE A 95 15.83 13.74 6.42
N TRP A 96 17.07 13.69 5.92
CA TRP A 96 18.01 14.80 6.08
C TRP A 96 17.57 16.05 5.34
N THR A 97 16.93 15.91 4.17
CA THR A 97 16.39 17.05 3.43
C THR A 97 15.31 17.76 4.25
N GLY A 98 14.34 17.03 4.80
CA GLY A 98 13.28 17.61 5.63
C GLY A 98 13.82 18.31 6.88
N ILE A 99 14.84 17.74 7.54
CA ILE A 99 15.52 18.41 8.65
C ILE A 99 16.15 19.74 8.23
N VAL A 100 16.84 19.78 7.08
CA VAL A 100 17.51 21.00 6.58
C VAL A 100 16.51 22.05 6.11
N THR A 101 15.45 21.64 5.43
CA THR A 101 14.43 22.55 4.88
C THR A 101 13.32 22.90 5.87
N ARG A 102 13.30 22.26 7.05
CA ARG A 102 12.20 22.33 8.03
C ARG A 102 10.85 21.90 7.44
N ALA A 103 10.89 20.94 6.54
CA ALA A 103 9.71 20.25 6.02
C ALA A 103 9.56 18.88 6.73
N ASP A 104 8.47 18.17 6.46
CA ASP A 104 8.32 16.82 6.96
C ASP A 104 9.46 15.90 6.43
N PRO A 105 10.16 15.14 7.30
CA PRO A 105 11.30 14.31 6.91
C PRO A 105 10.96 13.17 5.93
N MET A 106 9.71 12.72 5.88
CA MET A 106 9.31 11.51 5.16
C MET A 106 8.52 11.81 3.89
N ILE A 107 7.98 13.03 3.73
CA ILE A 107 7.10 13.39 2.62
C ILE A 107 7.66 13.06 1.22
N ALA A 108 8.94 13.32 0.95
CA ALA A 108 9.54 13.08 -0.37
C ALA A 108 9.75 11.58 -0.64
N TYR A 109 9.93 10.78 0.41
CA TYR A 109 10.03 9.34 0.32
C TYR A 109 8.66 8.68 0.14
N GLU A 110 7.65 9.15 0.85
CA GLU A 110 6.32 8.53 0.95
C GLU A 110 5.39 8.93 -0.21
N ARG A 111 5.47 10.18 -0.68
CA ARG A 111 4.59 10.71 -1.74
C ARG A 111 4.48 9.80 -2.98
N PRO A 112 5.57 9.26 -3.55
CA PRO A 112 5.47 8.40 -4.73
C PRO A 112 4.70 7.10 -4.48
N ALA A 113 4.77 6.53 -3.27
CA ALA A 113 4.03 5.32 -2.91
C ALA A 113 2.53 5.62 -2.78
N TYR A 114 2.17 6.73 -2.12
CA TYR A 114 0.79 7.22 -2.08
C TYR A 114 0.24 7.54 -3.47
N GLN A 115 1.03 8.14 -4.36
CA GLN A 115 0.64 8.40 -5.74
C GLN A 115 0.39 7.10 -6.51
N ALA A 116 1.24 6.08 -6.35
CA ALA A 116 1.04 4.77 -6.97
C ALA A 116 -0.24 4.09 -6.47
N ALA A 117 -0.52 4.20 -5.16
CA ALA A 117 -1.74 3.67 -4.56
C ALA A 117 -3.00 4.38 -5.07
N ALA A 118 -2.97 5.72 -5.14
CA ALA A 118 -4.08 6.50 -5.71
C ALA A 118 -4.29 6.19 -7.20
N GLN A 119 -3.21 6.08 -7.98
CA GLN A 119 -3.30 5.71 -9.39
C GLN A 119 -3.92 4.32 -9.58
N PHE A 120 -3.58 3.36 -8.71
CA PHE A 120 -4.20 2.03 -8.72
C PHE A 120 -5.71 2.11 -8.51
N LEU A 121 -6.16 2.87 -7.51
CA LEU A 121 -7.58 3.05 -7.22
C LEU A 121 -8.32 3.76 -8.37
N GLU A 122 -7.72 4.78 -8.99
CA GLU A 122 -8.31 5.46 -10.15
C GLU A 122 -8.51 4.52 -11.34
N VAL A 123 -7.52 3.67 -11.63
CA VAL A 123 -7.62 2.67 -12.70
C VAL A 123 -8.63 1.58 -12.34
N TYR A 124 -8.65 1.13 -11.09
CA TYR A 124 -9.64 0.17 -10.60
C TYR A 124 -11.06 0.71 -10.77
N ARG A 125 -11.32 1.94 -10.31
CA ARG A 125 -12.60 2.65 -10.42
C ARG A 125 -13.08 2.72 -11.87
N ALA A 126 -12.19 3.09 -12.79
CA ALA A 126 -12.53 3.18 -14.21
C ALA A 126 -12.87 1.82 -14.84
N ALA A 127 -12.22 0.74 -14.38
CA ALA A 127 -12.40 -0.61 -14.90
C ALA A 127 -13.54 -1.39 -14.25
N HIS A 128 -13.95 -1.05 -13.03
CA HIS A 128 -14.92 -1.79 -12.23
C HIS A 128 -16.03 -0.87 -11.70
N PRO A 129 -17.06 -0.53 -12.52
CA PRO A 129 -18.11 0.39 -12.12
C PRO A 129 -18.87 -0.01 -10.84
N ALA A 130 -19.01 -1.31 -10.58
CA ALA A 130 -19.67 -1.81 -9.38
C ALA A 130 -18.88 -1.56 -8.08
N GLY A 131 -17.56 -1.33 -8.17
CA GLY A 131 -16.70 -0.99 -7.04
C GLY A 131 -16.27 0.48 -7.04
N ALA A 132 -16.92 1.34 -7.84
CA ALA A 132 -16.49 2.73 -8.00
C ALA A 132 -16.66 3.54 -6.71
N ASP A 133 -17.78 3.37 -6.00
CA ASP A 133 -18.04 4.06 -4.73
C ASP A 133 -17.02 3.68 -3.64
N GLU A 134 -16.65 2.40 -3.58
CA GLU A 134 -15.61 1.90 -2.68
C GLU A 134 -14.24 2.49 -3.04
N ALA A 135 -13.90 2.54 -4.33
CA ALA A 135 -12.66 3.14 -4.81
C ALA A 135 -12.60 4.65 -4.55
N ASP A 136 -13.71 5.37 -4.67
CA ASP A 136 -13.79 6.79 -4.32
C ASP A 136 -13.59 7.02 -2.82
N ALA A 137 -14.17 6.16 -1.97
CA ALA A 137 -13.96 6.21 -0.52
C ALA A 137 -12.49 5.95 -0.15
N GLU A 138 -11.87 4.92 -0.72
CA GLU A 138 -10.45 4.63 -0.50
C GLU A 138 -9.55 5.75 -1.05
N LEU A 139 -9.88 6.37 -2.20
CA LEU A 139 -9.14 7.52 -2.74
C LEU A 139 -9.16 8.71 -1.79
N VAL A 140 -10.32 9.00 -1.18
CA VAL A 140 -10.44 10.03 -0.16
C VAL A 140 -9.59 9.66 1.05
N ALA A 141 -9.70 8.43 1.55
CA ALA A 141 -8.92 7.97 2.71
C ALA A 141 -7.40 8.07 2.48
N VAL A 142 -6.90 7.67 1.30
CA VAL A 142 -5.49 7.78 0.91
C VAL A 142 -5.03 9.25 0.89
N ARG A 143 -5.84 10.15 0.32
CA ARG A 143 -5.53 11.58 0.26
C ARG A 143 -5.55 12.23 1.65
N ASP A 144 -6.57 11.95 2.45
CA ASP A 144 -6.73 12.48 3.81
C ASP A 144 -5.62 11.96 4.74
N THR A 145 -5.22 10.68 4.59
CA THR A 145 -4.10 10.10 5.34
C THR A 145 -2.79 10.79 4.99
N PHE A 146 -2.53 11.03 3.69
CA PHE A 146 -1.34 11.75 3.26
C PHE A 146 -1.32 13.20 3.78
N GLU A 147 -2.43 13.93 3.63
CA GLU A 147 -2.52 15.32 4.07
C GLU A 147 -2.39 15.46 5.59
N SER A 148 -3.04 14.59 6.36
CA SER A 148 -2.92 14.61 7.83
C SER A 148 -1.52 14.23 8.32
N SER A 149 -0.83 13.32 7.62
CA SER A 149 0.53 12.89 7.98
C SER A 149 1.60 13.92 7.61
N TYR A 150 1.45 14.60 6.47
CA TYR A 150 2.53 15.41 5.89
C TYR A 150 2.19 16.90 5.73
N GLY A 151 0.96 17.32 6.04
CA GLY A 151 0.53 18.71 6.01
C GLY A 151 0.33 19.31 4.61
N GLU A 152 0.27 18.46 3.57
CA GLU A 152 0.13 18.87 2.18
C GLU A 152 -0.78 17.92 1.41
N ALA A 153 -1.50 18.44 0.41
CA ALA A 153 -2.33 17.62 -0.47
C ALA A 153 -1.48 16.64 -1.32
N LEU A 154 -2.03 15.45 -1.55
CA LEU A 154 -1.48 14.49 -2.51
C LEU A 154 -1.82 14.94 -3.93
N SER A 155 -0.83 15.55 -4.60
CA SER A 155 -0.89 16.02 -6.00
C SER A 155 -0.63 14.93 -7.02
#